data_AF-A0A367JM81-F1
#
_entry.id   AF-A0A367JM81-F1
#
_cell.length_a   1.000
_cell.length_b   1.000
_cell.length_c   1.000
_cell.angle_alpha   90.00
_cell.angle_beta   90.00
_cell.angle_gamma   90.00
#
_symmetry.space_group_name_H-M   'P 1'
#
loop_
_entity.id
_entity.type
_entity.pdbx_description
1 polymer ?
#
loop_
_entity_poly.entity_id
_entity_poly.type
_entity_poly.pdbx_seq_one_letter_code
_entity_poly.pdbx_strand_id
1 'polypeptide(L)'
;MGLAQSKTQEEPVIFINPNVPVQFTPSFIHSLEKKVEQTAERAEARQVEALVRERVAEELVKMKQAEKEISQKLQVESAKSDNHQLSSLETNDDIEGMIKNIQRTTTKEIPLEIKKHQEKVIACYNNNKDRSLDCWKEVIDFKQAVLDEQKKFVSKAS
;
A
#
# COMPACT_ATOMS: atom_id res chain seq x y z
N MET A 1 39.64 -41.40 68.55
CA MET A 1 38.18 -41.57 68.72
C MET A 1 37.55 -40.21 68.43
N GLY A 2 37.18 -39.89 67.18
CA GLY A 2 35.78 -39.90 66.67
C GLY A 2 34.99 -38.74 67.30
N LEU A 3 34.48 -37.72 66.60
CA LEU A 3 33.55 -37.74 65.48
C LEU A 3 33.60 -36.40 64.72
N ALA A 4 33.43 -36.44 63.40
CA ALA A 4 33.21 -35.26 62.56
C ALA A 4 31.69 -35.03 62.38
N GLN A 5 31.23 -33.78 62.54
CA GLN A 5 29.90 -33.34 62.09
C GLN A 5 30.08 -32.21 61.07
N SER A 6 29.51 -32.42 59.88
CA SER A 6 29.49 -31.51 58.75
C SER A 6 28.35 -30.48 58.92
N LYS A 7 28.61 -29.20 58.61
CA LYS A 7 27.57 -28.19 58.39
C LYS A 7 27.85 -27.50 57.06
N THR A 8 26.92 -27.70 56.14
CA THR A 8 26.86 -27.13 54.80
C THR A 8 26.66 -25.61 54.87
N GLN A 9 27.55 -24.85 54.22
CA GLN A 9 27.32 -23.44 53.90
C GLN A 9 26.54 -23.39 52.59
N GLU A 10 25.29 -22.96 52.65
CA GLU A 10 24.45 -22.73 51.48
C GLU A 10 24.80 -21.34 50.90
N GLU A 11 25.37 -21.31 49.69
CA GLU A 11 25.44 -20.09 48.88
C GLU A 11 24.02 -19.61 48.53
N PRO A 12 23.75 -18.29 48.52
CA PRO A 12 22.43 -17.78 48.20
C PRO A 12 22.11 -18.08 46.73
N VAL A 13 21.12 -18.95 46.52
CA VAL A 13 20.60 -19.28 45.19
C VAL A 13 19.88 -18.05 44.63
N ILE A 14 20.48 -17.39 43.63
CA ILE A 14 19.84 -16.27 42.92
C ILE A 14 18.88 -16.86 41.88
N PHE A 15 17.59 -16.89 42.22
CA PHE A 15 16.53 -17.27 41.29
C PHE A 15 16.23 -16.11 40.33
N ILE A 16 16.90 -16.07 39.17
CA ILE A 16 16.45 -15.25 38.05
C ILE A 16 15.31 -16.01 37.38
N ASN A 17 14.09 -15.78 37.86
CA ASN A 17 12.90 -16.40 37.27
C ASN A 17 12.43 -15.49 36.12
N PRO A 18 12.59 -15.88 34.83
CA PRO A 18 12.24 -15.04 33.68
C PRO A 18 10.72 -14.82 33.56
N ASN A 19 9.92 -15.49 34.39
CA ASN A 19 8.48 -15.55 34.33
C ASN A 19 7.77 -14.68 35.40
N VAL A 20 8.49 -13.77 36.06
CA VAL A 20 7.88 -12.80 36.98
C VAL A 20 7.66 -11.49 36.23
N PRO A 21 6.40 -11.05 36.01
CA PRO A 21 6.15 -9.76 35.40
C PRO A 21 6.64 -8.67 36.35
N VAL A 22 7.70 -7.96 35.95
CA VAL A 22 8.13 -6.73 36.62
C VAL A 22 7.00 -5.71 36.52
N GLN A 23 6.28 -5.50 37.62
CA GLN A 23 5.24 -4.47 37.69
C GLN A 23 5.88 -3.17 38.17
N PHE A 24 5.85 -2.16 37.32
CA PHE A 24 6.26 -0.81 37.69
C PHE A 24 5.14 -0.11 38.43
N THR A 25 5.47 0.65 39.47
CA THR A 25 4.45 1.46 40.15
C THR A 25 3.99 2.59 39.21
N PRO A 26 2.68 2.92 39.19
CA PRO A 26 2.15 3.99 38.35
C PRO A 26 2.85 5.34 38.58
N SER A 27 3.27 5.63 39.82
CA SER A 27 4.01 6.84 40.17
C SER A 27 5.41 6.89 39.56
N PHE A 28 6.08 5.74 39.39
CA PHE A 28 7.37 5.66 38.72
C PHE A 28 7.22 5.81 37.21
N ILE A 29 6.23 5.15 36.59
CA ILE A 29 5.90 5.32 35.17
C ILE A 29 5.61 6.80 34.87
N HIS A 30 4.79 7.45 35.70
CA HIS A 30 4.47 8.87 35.52
C HIS A 30 5.70 9.79 35.70
N SER A 31 6.64 9.42 36.56
CA SER A 31 7.91 10.16 36.72
C SER A 31 8.84 10.01 35.52
N LEU A 32 8.89 8.81 34.92
CA LEU A 32 9.61 8.56 33.68
C LEU A 32 8.97 9.34 32.53
N GLU A 33 7.65 9.27 32.40
CA GLU A 33 6.88 10.04 31.42
C GLU A 33 7.16 11.54 31.60
N LYS A 34 7.04 12.08 32.81
CA LYS A 34 7.35 13.49 33.09
C LYS A 34 8.80 13.88 32.76
N LYS A 35 9.78 13.02 33.03
CA LYS A 35 11.19 13.26 32.64
C LYS A 35 11.36 13.26 31.13
N VAL A 36 10.68 12.37 30.42
CA VAL A 36 10.68 12.30 28.95
C VAL A 36 9.97 13.54 28.36
N GLU A 37 8.87 13.98 28.96
CA GLU A 37 8.14 15.20 28.59
C GLU A 37 8.96 16.49 28.81
N GLN A 38 9.93 16.48 29.72
CA GLN A 38 10.80 17.62 30.02
C GLN A 38 12.06 17.68 29.14
N THR A 39 12.24 16.76 28.20
CA THR A 39 13.34 16.85 27.23
C THR A 39 13.10 18.01 26.25
N ALA A 40 14.17 18.70 25.86
CA ALA A 40 14.07 19.85 24.94
C ALA A 40 13.41 19.47 23.60
N GLU A 41 13.74 18.29 23.08
CA GLU A 41 13.17 17.74 21.84
C GLU A 41 11.65 17.56 21.90
N ARG A 42 11.10 17.18 23.05
CA ARG A 42 9.66 17.01 23.24
C ARG A 42 8.93 18.34 23.51
N ALA A 43 9.60 19.31 24.12
CA ALA A 43 9.08 20.66 24.27
C ALA A 43 8.95 21.37 22.91
N GLU A 44 9.93 21.22 22.02
CA GLU A 44 9.88 21.70 20.64
C GLU A 44 8.78 20.98 19.84
N ALA A 45 8.67 19.66 19.98
CA ALA A 45 7.60 18.89 19.32
C ALA A 45 6.19 19.36 19.71
N ARG A 46 5.95 19.74 20.97
CA ARG A 46 4.65 20.30 21.42
C ARG A 46 4.35 21.66 20.79
N GLN A 47 5.36 22.49 20.59
CA GLN A 47 5.19 23.79 19.90
C GLN A 47 4.81 23.58 18.44
N VAL A 48 5.48 22.66 17.75
CA VAL A 48 5.15 22.27 16.38
C VAL A 48 3.74 21.69 16.31
N GLU A 49 3.38 20.80 17.24
CA GLU A 49 2.05 20.20 17.28
C GLU A 49 0.95 21.24 17.51
N ALA A 50 1.20 22.25 18.36
CA ALA A 50 0.25 23.35 18.57
C ALA A 50 0.02 24.17 17.30
N LEU A 51 1.07 24.52 16.57
CA LEU A 51 0.98 25.23 15.29
C LEU A 51 0.26 24.40 14.23
N VAL A 52 0.54 23.10 14.16
CA VAL A 52 -0.15 22.18 13.23
C VAL A 52 -1.64 22.12 13.56
N ARG A 53 -2.01 22.00 14.84
CA ARG A 53 -3.42 21.97 15.27
C ARG A 53 -4.16 23.25 14.89
N GLU A 54 -3.55 24.42 15.08
CA GLU A 54 -4.12 25.71 14.68
C GLU A 54 -4.35 25.77 13.17
N ARG A 55 -3.34 25.40 12.38
CA ARG A 55 -3.44 25.40 10.92
C ARG A 55 -4.50 24.43 10.41
N VAL A 56 -4.56 23.23 10.98
CA VAL A 56 -5.57 22.23 10.64
C VAL A 56 -6.97 22.76 10.98
N ALA A 57 -7.15 23.42 12.13
CA ALA A 57 -8.44 24.00 12.50
C ALA A 57 -8.88 25.10 11.51
N GLU A 58 -7.97 25.98 11.09
CA GLU A 58 -8.24 27.01 10.08
C GLU A 58 -8.69 26.40 8.75
N GLU A 59 -7.95 25.39 8.26
CA GLU A 59 -8.26 24.71 6.99
C GLU A 59 -9.57 23.91 7.07
N LEU A 60 -9.87 23.29 8.22
CA LEU A 60 -11.15 22.62 8.45
C LEU A 60 -12.34 23.59 8.39
N VAL A 61 -12.17 24.83 8.87
CA VAL A 61 -13.21 25.87 8.77
C VAL A 61 -13.42 26.27 7.31
N LYS A 62 -12.35 26.47 6.54
CA LYS A 62 -12.43 26.76 5.10
C LYS A 62 -13.11 25.63 4.33
N MET A 63 -12.74 24.37 4.59
CA MET A 63 -13.38 23.22 3.94
C MET A 63 -14.88 23.14 4.28
N LYS A 64 -15.27 23.37 5.55
CA LYS A 64 -16.70 23.40 5.93
C LYS A 64 -17.48 24.52 5.25
N GLN A 65 -16.86 25.68 5.03
CA GLN A 65 -17.50 26.78 4.30
C GLN A 65 -17.67 26.43 2.82
N ALA A 66 -16.61 25.92 2.17
CA ALA A 66 -16.68 25.46 0.79
C ALA A 66 -17.71 24.33 0.60
N GLU A 67 -17.78 23.37 1.54
CA GLU A 67 -18.78 22.30 1.52
C GLU A 67 -20.21 22.85 1.62
N LYS A 68 -20.45 23.85 2.49
CA LYS A 68 -21.76 24.50 2.58
C LYS A 68 -22.12 25.23 1.29
N GLU A 69 -21.18 25.95 0.69
CA GLU A 69 -21.41 26.64 -0.58
C GLU A 69 -21.73 25.65 -1.71
N ILE A 70 -20.98 24.54 -1.80
CA ILE A 70 -21.22 23.47 -2.77
C ILE A 70 -22.58 22.82 -2.50
N SER A 71 -22.89 22.50 -1.25
CA SER A 71 -24.17 21.90 -0.86
C SER A 71 -25.36 22.81 -1.21
N GLN A 72 -25.23 24.12 -0.99
CA GLN A 72 -26.22 25.11 -1.39
C GLN A 72 -26.36 25.20 -2.91
N LYS A 73 -25.25 25.24 -3.65
CA LYS A 73 -25.27 25.23 -5.13
C LYS A 73 -25.95 23.97 -5.66
N LEU A 74 -25.61 22.80 -5.13
CA LEU A 74 -26.22 21.53 -5.49
C LEU A 74 -27.70 21.47 -5.14
N GLN A 75 -28.14 21.98 -3.99
CA GLN A 75 -29.57 22.05 -3.64
C GLN A 75 -30.34 22.99 -4.59
N VAL A 76 -29.77 24.15 -4.92
CA VAL A 76 -30.39 25.10 -5.86
C VAL A 76 -30.44 24.51 -7.27
N GLU A 77 -29.39 23.83 -7.71
CA GLU A 77 -29.32 23.14 -9.00
C GLU A 77 -30.29 21.95 -9.05
N SER A 78 -30.37 21.17 -7.98
CA SER A 78 -31.33 20.07 -7.84
C SER A 78 -32.78 20.56 -7.82
N ALA A 79 -33.07 21.68 -7.16
CA ALA A 79 -34.41 22.29 -7.15
C ALA A 79 -34.77 22.96 -8.49
N LYS A 80 -33.78 23.41 -9.27
CA LYS A 80 -33.99 23.83 -10.66
C LYS A 80 -34.18 22.64 -11.61
N SER A 81 -33.74 21.45 -11.18
CA SER A 81 -33.80 20.19 -11.92
C SER A 81 -34.95 19.29 -11.46
N ASP A 82 -36.13 19.87 -11.17
CA ASP A 82 -37.44 19.18 -11.19
C ASP A 82 -37.80 18.66 -12.62
N ASN A 83 -36.78 18.35 -13.42
CA ASN A 83 -36.80 17.59 -14.64
C ASN A 83 -35.76 16.45 -14.53
N HIS A 84 -35.96 15.61 -13.52
CA HIS A 84 -35.13 14.45 -13.17
C HIS A 84 -35.02 13.38 -14.27
N GLN A 85 -35.64 13.61 -15.44
CA GLN A 85 -35.53 12.75 -16.62
C GLN A 85 -34.26 13.03 -17.45
N LEU A 86 -33.66 14.22 -17.34
CA LEU A 86 -32.48 14.59 -18.14
C LEU A 86 -31.15 14.07 -17.55
N SER A 87 -31.04 13.99 -16.21
CA SER A 87 -29.82 13.52 -15.53
C SER A 87 -29.50 12.05 -15.82
N SER A 88 -30.52 11.20 -16.01
CA SER A 88 -30.31 9.82 -16.43
C SER A 88 -29.87 9.73 -17.90
N LEU A 89 -30.31 10.63 -18.78
CA LEU A 89 -30.00 10.57 -20.21
C LEU A 89 -28.58 11.06 -20.50
N GLU A 90 -28.14 12.14 -19.87
CA GLU A 90 -26.76 12.64 -19.98
C GLU A 90 -25.76 11.64 -19.40
N THR A 91 -26.09 11.00 -18.27
CA THR A 91 -25.24 9.94 -17.72
C THR A 91 -25.24 8.68 -18.57
N ASN A 92 -26.36 8.32 -19.23
CA ASN A 92 -26.38 7.19 -20.16
C ASN A 92 -25.55 7.47 -21.42
N ASP A 93 -25.62 8.67 -22.00
CA ASP A 93 -24.80 9.05 -23.15
C ASP A 93 -23.30 9.05 -22.81
N ASP A 94 -22.93 9.52 -21.61
CA ASP A 94 -21.55 9.46 -21.11
C ASP A 94 -21.10 8.01 -20.87
N ILE A 95 -21.95 7.17 -20.29
CA ILE A 95 -21.68 5.72 -20.10
C ILE A 95 -21.51 5.04 -21.47
N GLU A 96 -22.36 5.33 -22.45
CA GLU A 96 -22.22 4.80 -23.81
C GLU A 96 -20.95 5.29 -24.50
N GLY A 97 -20.59 6.56 -24.32
CA GLY A 97 -19.33 7.13 -24.78
C GLY A 97 -18.12 6.42 -24.16
N MET A 98 -18.19 6.14 -22.85
CA MET A 98 -17.14 5.44 -22.12
C MET A 98 -17.04 3.97 -22.57
N ILE A 99 -18.16 3.27 -22.78
CA ILE A 99 -18.21 1.90 -23.32
C ILE A 99 -17.59 1.86 -24.73
N LYS A 100 -17.94 2.81 -25.61
CA LYS A 100 -17.36 2.91 -26.96
C LYS A 100 -15.85 3.17 -26.93
N ASN A 101 -15.37 3.97 -25.98
CA ASN A 101 -13.94 4.24 -25.82
C ASN A 101 -13.17 3.04 -25.23
N ILE A 102 -13.77 2.31 -24.29
CA ILE A 102 -13.20 1.07 -23.73
C ILE A 102 -13.14 -0.02 -24.81
N GLN A 103 -14.23 -0.24 -25.56
CA GLN A 103 -14.26 -1.25 -26.64
C GLN A 103 -13.21 -0.99 -27.73
N ARG A 104 -12.84 0.26 -27.99
CA ARG A 104 -11.77 0.62 -28.94
C ARG A 104 -10.36 0.27 -28.45
N THR A 105 -10.17 0.03 -27.14
CA THR A 105 -8.84 -0.12 -26.53
C THR A 105 -8.48 -1.56 -26.10
N THR A 106 -9.44 -2.48 -26.04
CA THR A 106 -9.25 -3.79 -25.37
C THR A 106 -8.77 -4.96 -26.24
N THR A 107 -8.27 -4.72 -27.45
CA THR A 107 -7.56 -5.78 -28.20
C THR A 107 -6.42 -5.17 -29.01
N LYS A 108 -5.35 -4.79 -28.32
CA LYS A 108 -4.04 -4.77 -28.97
C LYS A 108 -3.68 -6.24 -29.23
N GLU A 109 -4.02 -6.71 -30.42
CA GLU A 109 -3.68 -8.06 -30.87
C GLU A 109 -2.18 -8.28 -30.68
N ILE A 110 -1.82 -9.38 -30.02
CA ILE A 110 -0.42 -9.79 -29.90
C ILE A 110 0.11 -10.01 -31.32
N PRO A 111 1.20 -9.32 -31.72
CA PRO A 111 1.79 -9.45 -33.05
C PRO A 111 2.03 -10.92 -33.42
N LEU A 112 1.67 -11.29 -34.66
CA LEU A 112 1.72 -12.67 -35.15
C LEU A 112 3.10 -13.31 -34.96
N GLU A 113 4.18 -12.53 -35.09
CA GLU A 113 5.55 -13.00 -34.90
C GLU A 113 5.82 -13.41 -33.44
N ILE A 114 5.28 -12.71 -32.46
CA ILE A 114 5.42 -13.08 -31.04
C ILE A 114 4.64 -14.38 -30.76
N LYS A 115 3.44 -14.52 -31.32
CA LYS A 115 2.63 -15.75 -31.17
C LYS A 115 3.35 -16.98 -31.75
N LYS A 116 4.00 -16.86 -32.92
CA LYS A 116 4.79 -17.95 -33.51
C LYS A 116 5.93 -18.41 -32.60
N HIS A 117 6.65 -17.46 -31.98
CA HIS A 117 7.74 -17.81 -31.07
C HIS A 117 7.22 -18.39 -29.75
N GLN A 118 6.07 -17.89 -29.26
CA GLN A 118 5.38 -18.45 -28.10
C GLN A 118 4.97 -19.91 -28.34
N GLU A 119 4.39 -20.22 -29.50
CA GLU A 119 4.00 -21.58 -29.88
C GLU A 119 5.19 -22.54 -29.94
N LYS A 120 6.36 -22.08 -30.42
CA LYS A 120 7.59 -22.89 -30.43
C LYS A 120 8.09 -23.22 -29.03
N VAL A 121 8.04 -22.26 -28.11
CA VAL A 121 8.38 -22.47 -26.69
C VAL A 121 7.43 -23.49 -26.06
N ILE A 122 6.13 -23.32 -26.28
CA ILE A 122 5.09 -24.24 -25.76
C ILE A 122 5.29 -25.65 -26.36
N ALA A 123 5.53 -25.75 -27.66
CA ALA A 123 5.78 -27.02 -28.33
C ALA A 123 7.02 -27.72 -27.77
N CYS A 124 8.11 -26.98 -27.52
CA CYS A 124 9.32 -27.55 -26.93
C CYS A 124 9.07 -28.09 -25.52
N TYR A 125 8.40 -27.31 -24.66
CA TYR A 125 8.09 -27.75 -23.29
C TYR A 125 7.13 -28.94 -23.26
N ASN A 126 6.15 -28.99 -24.17
CA ASN A 126 5.24 -30.13 -24.28
C ASN A 126 5.95 -31.42 -24.69
N ASN A 127 6.97 -31.31 -25.55
CA ASN A 127 7.77 -32.44 -26.02
C ASN A 127 8.85 -32.86 -25.01
N ASN A 128 9.32 -31.94 -24.15
CA ASN A 128 10.43 -32.16 -23.21
C ASN A 128 10.01 -31.89 -21.75
N LYS A 129 8.99 -32.60 -21.26
CA LYS A 129 8.39 -32.36 -19.92
C LYS A 129 9.38 -32.54 -18.76
N ASP A 130 10.29 -33.51 -18.86
CA ASP A 130 11.31 -33.79 -17.82
C ASP A 130 12.67 -33.13 -18.14
N ARG A 131 12.81 -32.50 -19.30
CA ARG A 131 14.04 -31.81 -19.75
C ARG A 131 13.76 -30.38 -20.22
N SER A 132 13.12 -29.61 -19.35
CA SER A 132 12.79 -28.21 -19.58
C SER A 132 13.98 -27.31 -19.92
N LEU A 133 15.19 -27.69 -19.52
CA LEU A 133 16.41 -26.94 -19.83
C LEU A 133 16.82 -27.03 -21.30
N ASP A 134 16.36 -28.03 -22.06
CA ASP A 134 16.69 -28.18 -23.48
C ASP A 134 16.01 -27.10 -24.35
N CYS A 135 14.93 -26.49 -23.85
CA CYS A 135 14.14 -25.46 -24.55
C CYS A 135 14.66 -24.03 -24.42
N TRP A 136 15.89 -23.87 -23.92
CA TRP A 136 16.49 -22.55 -23.64
C TRP A 136 16.63 -21.70 -24.90
N LYS A 137 16.86 -22.33 -26.06
CA LYS A 137 17.04 -21.63 -27.34
C LYS A 137 15.73 -20.97 -27.79
N GLU A 138 14.63 -21.70 -27.76
CA GLU A 138 13.29 -21.21 -28.10
C GLU A 138 12.89 -20.04 -27.18
N VAL A 139 13.26 -20.11 -25.91
CA VAL A 139 13.01 -19.04 -24.93
C VAL A 139 13.84 -17.79 -25.24
N ILE A 140 15.09 -17.93 -25.67
CA ILE A 140 15.92 -16.79 -26.08
C ILE A 140 15.35 -16.14 -27.34
N ASP A 141 14.97 -16.93 -28.34
CA ASP A 141 14.39 -16.44 -29.58
C ASP A 141 13.07 -15.69 -29.32
N PHE A 142 12.23 -16.21 -28.42
CA PHE A 142 11.02 -15.52 -27.97
C PHE A 142 11.32 -14.18 -27.28
N LYS A 143 12.31 -14.14 -26.39
CA LYS A 143 12.72 -12.90 -25.72
C LYS A 143 13.23 -11.86 -26.72
N GLN A 144 14.01 -12.27 -27.72
CA GLN A 144 14.48 -11.36 -28.78
C GLN A 144 13.31 -10.80 -29.59
N ALA A 145 12.38 -11.65 -30.03
CA ALA A 145 11.19 -11.21 -30.77
C ALA A 145 10.34 -10.19 -29.99
N VAL A 146 10.19 -10.38 -28.67
CA VAL A 146 9.49 -9.43 -27.79
C VAL A 146 10.25 -8.11 -27.69
N LEU A 147 11.58 -8.15 -27.51
CA LEU A 147 12.40 -6.94 -27.41
C LEU A 147 12.35 -6.10 -28.68
N ASP A 148 12.40 -6.73 -29.85
CA ASP A 148 12.35 -6.02 -31.13
C ASP A 148 10.99 -5.36 -31.35
N GLU A 149 9.91 -6.02 -30.96
CA GLU A 149 8.57 -5.45 -31.08
C GLU A 149 8.32 -4.35 -30.04
N GLN A 150 8.88 -4.47 -28.82
CA GLN A 150 8.88 -3.41 -27.82
C GLN A 150 9.62 -2.16 -28.34
N LYS A 151 10.80 -2.32 -28.96
CA LYS A 151 11.53 -1.19 -29.58
C LYS A 151 10.69 -0.49 -30.65
N LYS A 152 10.03 -1.26 -31.53
CA LYS A 152 9.13 -0.69 -32.57
C LYS A 152 7.91 0.00 -31.96
N PHE A 153 7.39 -0.50 -30.85
CA PHE A 153 6.27 0.12 -30.16
C PHE A 153 6.68 1.46 -29.55
N VAL A 154 7.81 1.48 -28.84
CA VAL A 154 8.37 2.70 -28.21
C VAL A 154 8.71 3.76 -29.28
N SER A 155 9.28 3.36 -30.41
CA SER A 155 9.60 4.31 -31.49
C SER A 155 8.38 4.85 -32.24
N LYS A 156 7.25 4.14 -32.25
CA LYS A 156 5.98 4.61 -32.83
C LYS A 156 5.18 5.50 -31.86
N ALA A 157 5.46 5.42 -30.57
CA ALA A 157 4.77 6.18 -29.52
C ALA A 157 5.48 7.49 -29.15
N SER A 158 6.69 7.71 -29.67
CA SER A 158 7.48 8.95 -29.52
C SER A 158 7.36 9.83 -30.75
#